data_AF-A0A535ZZR0-F1
#
_entry.id   AF-A0A535ZZR0-F1
#
_cell.length_a   1.000
_cell.length_b   1.000
_cell.length_c   1.000
_cell.angle_alpha   90.00
_cell.angle_beta   90.00
_cell.angle_gamma   90.00
#
_symmetry.space_group_name_H-M   'P 1'
#
loop_
_entity.id
_entity.type
_entity.pdbx_description
1 polymer ?
#
loop_
_entity_poly.entity_id
_entity_poly.type
_entity_poly.pdbx_seq_one_letter_code
_entity_poly.pdbx_strand_id
1 'polypeptide(L)'
;MRRLRAFWLAAAIALAGCASPAPATSTPTASGVAAPVATEFDAARAKAHVNYLADPARGGRYSGSAGYRDAASYVADRFREIGLDPIGDDGTFFQHFTMPVVDLTEMSTLTGPGGKTYQPRVDFTESVGGRSGSGKAEAEIAAVGGAARSAGLNDFAGASVRGKIALVTGPAAPAGGSSVENSYQEGAIGVLLVGGATLRYSYIPRLQ
;
A
#
# COMPACT_ATOMS: atom_id res chain seq x y z
N MET A 1 -47.38 65.85 -36.29
CA MET A 1 -46.87 66.09 -37.66
C MET A 1 -45.37 66.38 -37.59
N ARG A 2 -44.53 65.62 -38.34
CA ARG A 2 -43.18 65.98 -38.84
C ARG A 2 -42.08 66.24 -37.76
N ARG A 3 -40.85 65.70 -37.75
CA ARG A 3 -39.94 64.92 -38.64
C ARG A 3 -38.92 64.21 -37.73
N LEU A 4 -38.59 62.93 -37.89
CA LEU A 4 -37.58 62.32 -38.78
C LEU A 4 -36.10 62.63 -38.46
N ARG A 5 -35.38 61.53 -38.15
CA ARG A 5 -33.96 61.18 -38.43
C ARG A 5 -32.85 61.79 -37.56
N ALA A 6 -32.14 60.91 -36.85
CA ALA A 6 -30.67 60.93 -36.80
C ALA A 6 -30.08 59.69 -36.08
N PHE A 7 -29.40 58.84 -36.85
CA PHE A 7 -28.16 58.11 -36.51
C PHE A 7 -28.18 57.16 -35.29
N TRP A 8 -28.32 55.84 -35.44
CA TRP A 8 -27.26 54.90 -35.88
C TRP A 8 -25.85 55.34 -35.46
N LEU A 9 -25.43 54.99 -34.24
CA LEU A 9 -24.05 54.56 -33.91
C LEU A 9 -24.00 54.01 -32.48
N ALA A 10 -23.04 53.12 -32.23
CA ALA A 10 -22.71 52.48 -30.95
C ALA A 10 -23.47 51.19 -30.59
N ALA A 11 -23.61 50.27 -31.55
CA ALA A 11 -23.69 48.84 -31.25
C ALA A 11 -22.36 48.17 -31.66
N ALA A 12 -21.28 48.38 -30.90
CA ALA A 12 -19.99 47.70 -31.14
C ALA A 12 -18.98 47.82 -29.99
N ILE A 13 -19.35 47.68 -28.72
CA ILE A 13 -18.35 47.54 -27.63
C ILE A 13 -18.89 46.57 -26.57
N ALA A 14 -18.81 45.25 -26.81
CA ALA A 14 -19.01 44.25 -25.76
C ALA A 14 -18.47 42.83 -26.12
N LEU A 15 -17.48 42.69 -27.01
CA LEU A 15 -16.85 41.39 -27.29
C LEU A 15 -15.33 41.52 -27.44
N ALA A 16 -14.65 41.84 -26.34
CA ALA A 16 -13.19 41.70 -26.26
C ALA A 16 -12.81 41.51 -24.78
N GLY A 17 -13.07 40.31 -24.24
CA GLY A 17 -12.85 40.10 -22.80
C GLY A 17 -12.85 38.66 -22.34
N CYS A 18 -12.39 37.71 -23.16
CA CYS A 18 -12.07 36.33 -22.74
C CYS A 18 -11.07 35.72 -23.74
N ALA A 19 -9.85 36.21 -23.75
CA ALA A 19 -8.71 35.47 -24.30
C ALA A 19 -7.72 35.28 -23.16
N SER A 20 -7.97 34.28 -22.31
CA SER A 20 -6.93 33.76 -21.43
C SER A 20 -5.81 33.24 -22.34
N PRO A 21 -4.57 33.74 -22.20
CA PRO A 21 -3.45 33.14 -22.92
C PRO A 21 -3.40 31.66 -22.52
N ALA A 22 -3.35 30.78 -23.52
CA ALA A 22 -3.12 29.36 -23.28
C ALA A 22 -1.85 29.23 -22.41
N PRO A 23 -1.84 28.36 -21.38
CA PRO A 23 -0.64 28.13 -20.59
C PRO A 23 0.48 27.79 -21.56
N ALA A 24 1.60 28.53 -21.47
CA ALA A 24 2.76 28.24 -22.28
C ALA A 24 3.12 26.77 -22.04
N THR A 25 3.07 25.97 -23.10
CA THR A 25 3.58 24.61 -23.08
C THR A 25 5.08 24.72 -22.89
N SER A 26 5.54 24.68 -21.65
CA SER A 26 6.94 24.53 -21.33
C SER A 26 7.34 23.13 -21.77
N THR A 27 7.81 23.00 -23.00
CA THR A 27 8.58 21.83 -23.40
C THR A 27 9.74 21.75 -22.42
N PRO A 28 9.91 20.66 -21.64
CA PRO A 28 11.10 20.53 -20.82
C PRO A 28 12.29 20.53 -21.77
N THR A 29 13.00 21.66 -21.84
CA THR A 29 14.34 21.68 -22.42
C THR A 29 15.15 20.80 -21.49
N ALA A 30 15.48 19.59 -21.94
CA ALA A 30 16.44 18.76 -21.26
C ALA A 30 17.68 19.63 -21.04
N SER A 31 18.02 19.90 -19.79
CA SER A 31 19.27 20.57 -19.45
C SER A 31 20.38 19.82 -20.16
N GLY A 32 21.05 20.48 -21.09
CA GLY A 32 22.20 19.96 -21.84
C GLY A 32 23.44 19.75 -21.00
N VAL A 33 23.27 19.36 -19.74
CA VAL A 33 24.29 18.72 -18.93
C VAL A 33 23.97 17.23 -18.97
N ALA A 34 24.24 16.61 -20.11
CA ALA A 34 24.75 15.25 -20.07
C ALA A 34 26.11 15.36 -19.37
N ALA A 35 26.08 15.39 -18.03
CA ALA A 35 27.24 15.07 -17.23
C ALA A 35 27.81 13.77 -17.80
N PRO A 36 29.14 13.62 -17.90
CA PRO A 36 29.74 12.39 -18.41
C PRO A 36 29.03 11.24 -17.71
N VAL A 37 28.38 10.42 -18.54
CA VAL A 37 27.63 9.20 -18.27
C VAL A 37 27.73 8.80 -16.80
N ALA A 38 26.59 8.83 -16.09
CA ALA A 38 26.44 8.14 -14.81
C ALA A 38 27.32 6.88 -14.87
N THR A 39 28.43 6.90 -14.12
CA THR A 39 29.54 5.95 -14.29
C THR A 39 28.98 4.57 -14.52
N GLU A 40 29.43 3.88 -15.56
CA GLU A 40 28.95 2.57 -15.98
C GLU A 40 28.54 1.70 -14.79
N PHE A 41 27.42 0.99 -14.93
CA PHE A 41 26.93 0.12 -13.87
C PHE A 41 28.00 -0.89 -13.47
N ASP A 42 28.52 -0.74 -12.25
CA ASP A 42 29.48 -1.66 -11.67
C ASP A 42 28.73 -2.78 -10.93
N ALA A 43 28.66 -3.95 -11.56
CA ALA A 43 28.02 -5.13 -11.01
C ALA A 43 28.69 -5.63 -9.71
N ALA A 44 30.01 -5.48 -9.58
CA ALA A 44 30.74 -5.90 -8.39
C ALA A 44 30.40 -4.99 -7.21
N ARG A 45 30.37 -3.67 -7.44
CA ARG A 45 29.93 -2.69 -6.45
C ARG A 45 28.47 -2.91 -6.03
N ALA A 46 27.58 -3.11 -7.00
CA ALA A 46 26.18 -3.41 -6.71
C ALA A 46 26.03 -4.69 -5.85
N LYS A 47 26.78 -5.75 -6.17
CA LYS A 47 26.81 -6.98 -5.38
C LYS A 47 27.34 -6.75 -3.96
N ALA A 48 28.35 -5.89 -3.79
CA ALA A 48 28.86 -5.55 -2.46
C ALA A 48 27.80 -4.87 -1.58
N HIS A 49 26.99 -3.96 -2.14
CA HIS A 49 25.84 -3.38 -1.43
C HIS A 49 24.83 -4.45 -1.01
N VAL A 50 24.46 -5.35 -1.92
CA VAL A 50 23.53 -6.46 -1.63
C VAL A 50 24.07 -7.36 -0.52
N ASN A 51 25.35 -7.74 -0.61
CA ASN A 51 26.00 -8.60 0.39
C ASN A 51 25.96 -7.95 1.77
N TYR A 52 26.34 -6.67 1.89
CA TYR A 52 26.29 -5.97 3.18
C TYR A 52 24.86 -5.90 3.74
N LEU A 53 23.90 -5.49 2.90
CA LEU A 53 22.52 -5.30 3.35
C LEU A 53 21.90 -6.63 3.80
N ALA A 54 22.17 -7.71 3.07
CA ALA A 54 21.63 -9.05 3.30
C ALA A 54 22.49 -9.91 4.24
N ASP A 55 23.55 -9.36 4.82
CA ASP A 55 24.45 -10.10 5.69
C ASP A 55 23.71 -10.63 6.94
N PRO A 56 23.91 -11.90 7.35
CA PRO A 56 23.34 -12.46 8.57
C PRO A 56 23.64 -11.62 9.83
N ALA A 57 24.76 -10.90 9.88
CA ALA A 57 25.10 -9.98 10.95
C ALA A 57 24.15 -8.78 11.09
N ARG A 58 23.24 -8.55 10.14
CA ARG A 58 22.13 -7.59 10.29
C ARG A 58 20.90 -8.22 10.96
N GLY A 59 20.78 -9.55 10.97
CA GLY A 59 19.61 -10.22 11.56
C GLY A 59 18.27 -9.89 10.87
N GLY A 60 18.31 -9.37 9.63
CA GLY A 60 17.14 -8.90 8.87
C GLY A 60 16.82 -7.41 9.04
N ARG A 61 15.97 -6.88 8.16
CA ARG A 61 15.66 -5.44 8.05
C ARG A 61 14.18 -5.14 8.30
N TYR A 62 13.56 -5.84 9.25
CA TYR A 62 12.20 -5.53 9.68
C TYR A 62 12.14 -4.10 10.25
N SER A 63 11.10 -3.34 9.93
CA SER A 63 10.99 -1.94 10.36
C SER A 63 11.18 -1.79 11.87
N GLY A 64 12.06 -0.87 12.28
CA GLY A 64 12.40 -0.65 13.69
C GLY A 64 13.37 -1.66 14.30
N SER A 65 13.82 -2.69 13.57
CA SER A 65 14.84 -3.64 14.07
C SER A 65 16.23 -3.01 14.16
N ALA A 66 17.15 -3.66 14.89
CA ALA A 66 18.56 -3.27 14.90
C ALA A 66 19.17 -3.33 13.48
N GLY A 67 18.93 -4.41 12.73
CA GLY A 67 19.42 -4.54 11.36
C GLY A 67 18.85 -3.52 10.37
N TYR A 68 17.61 -3.06 10.58
CA TYR A 68 17.05 -1.94 9.80
C TYR A 68 17.84 -0.66 10.07
N ARG A 69 18.16 -0.35 11.34
CA ARG A 69 18.96 0.83 11.70
C ARG A 69 20.37 0.78 11.12
N ASP A 70 21.00 -0.40 11.14
CA ASP A 70 22.30 -0.62 10.50
C ASP A 70 22.24 -0.38 8.99
N ALA A 71 21.21 -0.92 8.33
CA ALA A 71 21.02 -0.74 6.89
C ALA A 71 20.73 0.73 6.51
N ALA A 72 19.90 1.43 7.31
CA ALA A 72 19.60 2.83 7.10
C ALA A 72 20.87 3.70 7.26
N SER A 73 21.67 3.41 8.28
CA SER A 73 22.96 4.08 8.50
C SER A 73 23.92 3.85 7.35
N TYR A 74 24.02 2.61 6.86
CA TYR A 74 24.84 2.29 5.69
C TYR A 74 24.45 3.09 4.45
N VAL A 75 23.15 3.23 4.16
CA VAL A 75 22.67 4.02 3.01
C VAL A 75 22.97 5.51 3.22
N ALA A 76 22.75 6.04 4.43
CA ALA A 76 23.09 7.42 4.77
C ALA A 76 24.61 7.70 4.58
N ASP A 77 25.46 6.74 4.92
CA ASP A 77 26.90 6.85 4.69
C ASP A 77 27.24 6.87 3.20
N ARG A 78 26.58 6.04 2.38
CA ARG A 78 26.77 6.10 0.91
C ARG A 78 26.29 7.42 0.32
N PHE A 79 25.18 7.99 0.82
CA PHE A 79 24.71 9.31 0.42
C PHE A 79 25.71 10.42 0.77
N ARG A 80 26.31 10.34 1.96
CA ARG A 80 27.36 11.27 2.37
C ARG A 80 28.61 11.14 1.50
N GLU A 81 29.04 9.93 1.19
CA GLU A 81 30.22 9.66 0.33
C GLU A 81 30.09 10.26 -1.07
N ILE A 82 28.88 10.28 -1.64
CA ILE A 82 28.61 10.86 -2.96
C ILE A 82 28.25 12.36 -2.90
N GLY A 83 28.28 12.97 -1.71
CA GLY A 83 28.08 14.41 -1.51
C GLY A 83 26.63 14.87 -1.57
N LEU A 84 25.66 14.02 -1.23
CA LEU A 84 24.27 14.46 -1.08
C LEU A 84 24.07 15.28 0.20
N ASP A 85 23.24 16.31 0.11
CA ASP A 85 22.81 17.08 1.27
C ASP A 85 21.73 16.31 2.06
N PRO A 86 21.81 16.28 3.40
CA PRO A 86 20.79 15.69 4.24
C PRO A 86 19.54 16.59 4.34
N ILE A 87 18.37 16.05 4.00
CA ILE A 87 17.07 16.78 4.00
C ILE A 87 16.00 16.12 4.90
N GLY A 88 16.41 15.18 5.74
CA GLY A 88 15.57 14.53 6.73
C GLY A 88 15.41 15.37 8.00
N ASP A 89 14.89 14.74 9.04
CA ASP A 89 14.65 15.36 10.34
C ASP A 89 15.93 15.98 10.88
N ASP A 90 15.82 17.20 11.40
CA ASP A 90 16.92 17.97 12.00
C ASP A 90 18.20 18.05 11.12
N GLY A 91 18.04 18.04 9.79
CA GLY A 91 19.16 18.09 8.85
C GLY A 91 19.97 16.79 8.79
N THR A 92 19.32 15.64 9.05
CA THR A 92 19.92 14.31 8.91
C THR A 92 19.51 13.63 7.59
N PHE A 93 19.99 12.43 7.32
CA PHE A 93 19.49 11.61 6.19
C PHE A 93 18.25 10.78 6.54
N PHE A 94 17.70 10.96 7.75
CA PHE A 94 16.65 10.11 8.29
C PHE A 94 15.33 10.86 8.37
N GLN A 95 14.25 10.19 7.96
CA GLN A 95 12.89 10.60 8.26
C GLN A 95 12.28 9.59 9.22
N HIS A 96 11.89 10.05 10.40
CA HIS A 96 11.23 9.25 11.41
C HIS A 96 9.72 9.44 11.32
N PHE A 97 9.00 8.34 11.40
CA PHE A 97 7.55 8.34 11.51
C PHE A 97 7.11 7.18 12.39
N THR A 98 5.97 7.35 13.04
CA THR A 98 5.36 6.29 13.82
C THR A 98 4.65 5.32 12.88
N MET A 99 4.89 4.04 13.07
CA MET A 99 4.18 2.97 12.38
C MET A 99 3.60 2.00 13.40
N PRO A 100 2.36 1.52 13.21
CA PRO A 100 1.83 0.44 14.03
C PRO A 100 2.68 -0.82 13.81
N VAL A 101 3.08 -1.44 14.91
CA VAL A 101 3.75 -2.75 14.90
C VAL A 101 2.77 -3.75 15.49
N VAL A 102 2.67 -4.91 14.85
CA VAL A 102 1.89 -6.03 15.37
C VAL A 102 2.85 -7.17 15.69
N ASP A 103 2.83 -7.60 16.94
CA ASP A 103 3.55 -8.77 17.40
C ASP A 103 2.56 -9.91 17.65
N LEU A 104 2.88 -11.10 17.15
CA LEU A 104 2.13 -12.30 17.46
C LEU A 104 2.57 -12.80 18.84
N THR A 105 1.74 -12.56 19.86
CA THR A 105 2.03 -12.95 21.25
C THR A 105 1.74 -14.41 21.53
N GLU A 106 0.76 -14.99 20.81
CA GLU A 106 0.33 -16.38 20.95
C GLU A 106 -0.09 -16.95 19.60
N MET A 107 0.08 -18.26 19.40
CA MET A 107 -0.38 -18.92 18.18
C MET A 107 -1.91 -18.97 18.14
N SER A 108 -2.51 -18.57 17.02
CA SER A 108 -3.96 -18.68 16.82
C SER A 108 -4.41 -20.14 16.84
N THR A 109 -5.63 -20.39 17.31
CA THR A 109 -6.29 -21.70 17.28
C THR A 109 -7.51 -21.65 16.36
N LEU A 110 -7.76 -22.73 15.61
CA LEU A 110 -8.94 -22.85 14.77
C LEU A 110 -9.64 -24.19 15.01
N THR A 111 -10.93 -24.12 15.35
CA THR A 111 -11.80 -25.29 15.49
C THR A 111 -12.99 -25.14 14.56
N GLY A 112 -13.19 -26.12 13.69
CA GLY A 112 -14.29 -26.19 12.74
C GLY A 112 -15.46 -27.03 13.25
N PRO A 113 -16.48 -27.22 12.38
CA PRO A 113 -17.65 -28.04 12.68
C PRO A 113 -17.29 -29.45 13.17
N GLY A 114 -18.07 -29.98 14.11
CA GLY A 114 -17.83 -31.31 14.69
C GLY A 114 -16.61 -31.40 15.62
N GLY A 115 -16.06 -30.26 16.05
CA GLY A 115 -14.90 -30.22 16.95
C GLY A 115 -13.56 -30.48 16.26
N LYS A 116 -13.52 -30.47 14.92
CA LYS A 116 -12.27 -30.64 14.17
C LYS A 116 -11.30 -29.50 14.49
N THR A 117 -10.14 -29.82 15.02
CA THR A 117 -9.05 -28.86 15.24
C THR A 117 -8.13 -28.80 14.04
N TYR A 118 -7.61 -27.62 13.73
CA TYR A 118 -6.63 -27.39 12.67
C TYR A 118 -5.28 -27.01 13.27
N GLN A 119 -4.20 -27.51 12.69
CA GLN A 119 -2.84 -27.26 13.16
C GLN A 119 -2.32 -25.91 12.63
N PRO A 120 -1.95 -24.96 13.51
CA PRO A 120 -1.38 -23.68 13.10
C PRO A 120 -0.08 -23.86 12.31
N ARG A 121 0.09 -23.08 11.25
CA ARG A 121 1.21 -23.11 10.28
C ARG A 121 1.39 -24.43 9.53
N VAL A 122 0.39 -25.31 9.57
CA VAL A 122 0.30 -26.51 8.73
C VAL A 122 -0.98 -26.48 7.93
N ASP A 123 -2.11 -26.31 8.60
CA ASP A 123 -3.43 -26.23 7.97
C ASP A 123 -3.86 -24.79 7.68
N PHE A 124 -3.38 -23.82 8.47
CA PHE A 124 -3.72 -22.41 8.33
C PHE A 124 -2.62 -21.51 8.89
N THR A 125 -2.63 -20.23 8.53
CA THR A 125 -1.77 -19.20 9.14
C THR A 125 -2.56 -17.93 9.39
N GLU A 126 -2.11 -17.18 10.38
CA GLU A 126 -2.57 -15.85 10.73
C GLU A 126 -2.42 -14.87 9.56
N SER A 127 -3.46 -14.06 9.35
CA SER A 127 -3.37 -12.84 8.56
C SER A 127 -3.28 -11.68 9.54
N VAL A 128 -2.17 -10.95 9.50
CA VAL A 128 -1.90 -9.83 10.40
C VAL A 128 -1.73 -8.56 9.57
N GLY A 129 -2.46 -7.50 9.93
CA GLY A 129 -2.42 -6.20 9.25
C GLY A 129 -3.79 -5.65 8.86
N GLY A 130 -3.89 -4.33 8.66
CA GLY A 130 -5.17 -3.65 8.44
C GLY A 130 -6.13 -3.85 9.62
N ARG A 131 -7.40 -4.15 9.35
CA ARG A 131 -8.38 -4.60 10.38
C ARG A 131 -8.16 -6.00 10.94
N SER A 132 -7.23 -6.79 10.39
CA SER A 132 -6.90 -8.09 11.00
C SER A 132 -6.09 -7.86 12.27
N GLY A 133 -6.66 -8.24 13.41
CA GLY A 133 -6.03 -8.11 14.72
C GLY A 133 -6.39 -9.29 15.64
N SER A 134 -6.03 -9.16 16.92
CA SER A 134 -6.37 -10.14 17.94
C SER A 134 -7.88 -10.22 18.17
N GLY A 135 -8.39 -11.41 18.46
CA GLY A 135 -9.78 -11.59 18.86
C GLY A 135 -10.19 -13.05 18.90
N LYS A 136 -11.44 -13.28 19.32
CA LYS A 136 -12.12 -14.57 19.23
C LYS A 136 -13.42 -14.38 18.46
N ALA A 137 -13.68 -15.24 17.50
CA ALA A 137 -14.95 -15.30 16.78
C ALA A 137 -15.47 -16.74 16.79
N GLU A 138 -16.75 -16.89 17.13
CA GLU A 138 -17.47 -18.17 17.11
C GLU A 138 -18.86 -17.89 16.56
N ALA A 139 -19.09 -18.26 15.30
CA ALA A 139 -20.33 -18.00 14.60
C ALA A 139 -20.48 -18.90 13.38
N GLU A 140 -21.65 -18.84 12.76
CA GLU A 140 -21.91 -19.45 11.46
C GLU A 140 -20.93 -18.92 10.41
N ILE A 141 -20.55 -19.79 9.47
CA ILE A 141 -19.69 -19.44 8.33
C ILE A 141 -20.56 -19.06 7.14
N ALA A 142 -20.28 -17.92 6.53
CA ALA A 142 -20.90 -17.48 5.27
C ALA A 142 -19.84 -17.37 4.17
N ALA A 143 -19.99 -18.17 3.11
CA ALA A 143 -19.10 -18.11 1.94
C ALA A 143 -19.41 -16.88 1.08
N VAL A 144 -18.38 -16.12 0.70
CA VAL A 144 -18.53 -14.81 0.01
C VAL A 144 -17.60 -14.63 -1.19
N GLY A 145 -17.38 -15.66 -1.99
CA GLY A 145 -16.57 -15.54 -3.21
C GLY A 145 -15.22 -14.88 -2.93
N GLY A 146 -14.88 -13.82 -3.68
CA GLY A 146 -13.67 -13.00 -3.49
C GLY A 146 -13.84 -11.83 -2.50
N ALA A 147 -15.03 -11.68 -1.89
CA ALA A 147 -15.44 -10.54 -1.09
C ALA A 147 -15.31 -9.20 -1.85
N ALA A 148 -15.63 -9.20 -3.15
CA ALA A 148 -15.56 -8.02 -3.99
C ALA A 148 -16.72 -7.03 -3.74
N ARG A 149 -16.40 -5.73 -3.78
CA ARG A 149 -17.34 -4.60 -3.72
C ARG A 149 -17.00 -3.51 -4.75
N SER A 150 -16.34 -3.91 -5.84
CA SER A 150 -15.75 -3.01 -6.83
C SER A 150 -16.01 -3.52 -8.25
N ALA A 151 -15.86 -2.65 -9.25
CA ALA A 151 -15.96 -3.01 -10.67
C ALA A 151 -17.30 -3.68 -11.04
N GLY A 152 -18.40 -3.25 -10.40
CA GLY A 152 -19.74 -3.83 -10.62
C GLY A 152 -19.98 -5.19 -9.97
N LEU A 153 -18.96 -5.76 -9.31
CA LEU A 153 -19.09 -7.00 -8.54
C LEU A 153 -19.46 -6.70 -7.09
N ASN A 154 -20.44 -7.43 -6.57
CA ASN A 154 -20.84 -7.40 -5.17
C ASN A 154 -21.04 -8.84 -4.68
N ASP A 155 -19.98 -9.45 -4.14
CA ASP A 155 -20.02 -10.85 -3.69
C ASP A 155 -20.89 -11.05 -2.43
N PHE A 156 -21.34 -9.96 -1.82
CA PHE A 156 -22.26 -9.95 -0.68
C PHE A 156 -23.73 -9.84 -1.12
N ALA A 157 -24.00 -9.68 -2.42
CA ALA A 157 -25.36 -9.64 -2.94
C ALA A 157 -26.01 -11.03 -2.80
N GLY A 158 -26.89 -11.18 -1.80
CA GLY A 158 -27.65 -12.42 -1.56
C GLY A 158 -27.15 -13.27 -0.38
N ALA A 159 -26.03 -12.91 0.25
CA ALA A 159 -25.53 -13.58 1.46
C ALA A 159 -25.07 -12.55 2.49
N SER A 160 -25.73 -12.50 3.65
CA SER A 160 -25.33 -11.63 4.75
C SER A 160 -24.20 -12.28 5.56
N VAL A 161 -23.11 -11.54 5.76
CA VAL A 161 -22.03 -11.90 6.68
C VAL A 161 -22.15 -11.23 8.04
N ARG A 162 -23.19 -10.42 8.27
CA ARG A 162 -23.34 -9.66 9.51
C ARG A 162 -23.45 -10.60 10.71
N GLY A 163 -22.52 -10.48 11.66
CA GLY A 163 -22.44 -11.35 12.83
C GLY A 163 -21.91 -12.76 12.54
N LYS A 164 -21.39 -13.02 11.34
CA LYS A 164 -20.88 -14.32 10.89
C LYS A 164 -19.37 -14.29 10.65
N ILE A 165 -18.78 -15.47 10.44
CA ILE A 165 -17.41 -15.61 9.93
C ILE A 165 -17.49 -15.67 8.41
N ALA A 166 -16.87 -14.71 7.72
CA ALA A 166 -16.80 -14.69 6.27
C ALA A 166 -15.75 -15.69 5.77
N LEU A 167 -16.14 -16.61 4.89
CA LEU A 167 -15.22 -17.52 4.19
C LEU A 167 -15.01 -17.03 2.76
N VAL A 168 -13.83 -16.49 2.50
CA VAL A 168 -13.40 -15.99 1.19
C VAL A 168 -12.75 -17.14 0.43
N THR A 169 -13.35 -17.56 -0.68
CA THR A 169 -12.94 -18.73 -1.47
C THR A 169 -12.49 -18.39 -2.90
N GLY A 170 -12.83 -17.19 -3.37
CA GLY A 170 -12.56 -16.72 -4.71
C GLY A 170 -11.29 -15.88 -4.81
N PRO A 171 -10.84 -15.56 -6.04
CA PRO A 171 -9.71 -14.67 -6.25
C PRO A 171 -10.01 -13.28 -5.65
N ALA A 172 -8.95 -12.55 -5.30
CA ALA A 172 -9.07 -11.17 -4.84
C ALA A 172 -9.81 -10.29 -5.88
N ALA A 173 -10.46 -9.24 -5.39
CA ALA A 173 -11.26 -8.35 -6.23
C ALA A 173 -10.45 -7.77 -7.43
N PRO A 174 -11.00 -7.75 -8.67
CA PRO A 174 -10.25 -7.44 -9.89
C PRO A 174 -9.64 -6.03 -10.01
N ALA A 175 -9.91 -5.12 -9.07
CA ALA A 175 -9.46 -3.72 -9.11
C ALA A 175 -8.54 -3.34 -7.94
N GLY A 176 -8.05 -4.33 -7.18
CA GLY A 176 -7.45 -4.07 -5.88
C GLY A 176 -8.52 -3.74 -4.84
N GLY A 177 -8.28 -4.18 -3.61
CA GLY A 177 -9.24 -4.10 -2.52
C GLY A 177 -8.97 -5.21 -1.52
N SER A 178 -9.16 -4.93 -0.24
CA SER A 178 -8.95 -5.93 0.80
C SER A 178 -10.24 -6.70 1.03
N SER A 179 -10.24 -7.99 0.68
CA SER A 179 -11.34 -8.92 0.99
C SER A 179 -11.67 -8.90 2.48
N VAL A 180 -10.65 -8.77 3.33
CA VAL A 180 -10.79 -8.64 4.78
C VAL A 180 -11.54 -7.36 5.16
N GLU A 181 -11.12 -6.20 4.64
CA GLU A 181 -11.79 -4.93 4.94
C GLU A 181 -13.25 -4.96 4.49
N ASN A 182 -13.51 -5.46 3.27
CA ASN A 182 -14.86 -5.56 2.74
C ASN A 182 -15.73 -6.46 3.63
N SER A 183 -15.24 -7.63 4.06
CA SER A 183 -15.98 -8.51 4.96
C SER A 183 -16.31 -7.83 6.29
N TYR A 184 -15.36 -7.11 6.90
CA TYR A 184 -15.62 -6.39 8.15
C TYR A 184 -16.59 -5.21 7.97
N GLN A 185 -16.54 -4.50 6.84
CA GLN A 185 -17.49 -3.41 6.54
C GLN A 185 -18.93 -3.94 6.37
N GLU A 186 -19.09 -5.16 5.87
CA GLU A 186 -20.38 -5.85 5.78
C GLU A 186 -20.83 -6.47 7.13
N GLY A 187 -20.01 -6.34 8.18
CA GLY A 187 -20.33 -6.74 9.54
C GLY A 187 -19.92 -8.17 9.91
N ALA A 188 -19.03 -8.80 9.14
CA ALA A 188 -18.38 -10.03 9.57
C ALA A 188 -17.66 -9.81 10.90
N ILE A 189 -17.64 -10.83 11.75
CA ILE A 189 -16.93 -10.81 13.05
C ILE A 189 -15.64 -11.64 13.03
N GLY A 190 -15.38 -12.31 11.91
CA GLY A 190 -14.14 -13.01 11.61
C GLY A 190 -14.05 -13.29 10.12
N VAL A 191 -12.84 -13.51 9.62
CA VAL A 191 -12.58 -13.78 8.19
C VAL A 191 -11.65 -14.98 8.05
N LEU A 192 -12.04 -15.94 7.23
CA LEU A 192 -11.22 -17.06 6.78
C LEU A 192 -10.92 -16.88 5.30
N LEU A 193 -9.65 -16.88 4.94
CA LEU A 193 -9.18 -16.75 3.55
C LEU A 193 -8.69 -18.12 3.08
N VAL A 194 -9.33 -18.68 2.05
CA VAL A 194 -8.86 -19.90 1.41
C VAL A 194 -7.79 -19.52 0.38
N GLY A 195 -6.53 -19.78 0.73
CA GLY A 195 -5.38 -19.58 -0.15
C GLY A 195 -5.00 -20.84 -0.94
N GLY A 196 -3.96 -20.71 -1.78
CA GLY A 196 -3.31 -21.87 -2.38
C GLY A 196 -2.57 -22.71 -1.32
N ALA A 197 -2.04 -23.88 -1.73
CA ALA A 197 -1.36 -24.82 -0.83
C ALA A 197 -0.06 -24.27 -0.21
N THR A 198 0.42 -23.10 -0.65
CA THR A 198 1.60 -22.44 -0.06
C THR A 198 1.18 -21.51 1.06
N LEU A 199 1.52 -21.88 2.30
CA LEU A 199 1.38 -20.99 3.44
C LEU A 199 2.39 -19.85 3.34
N ARG A 200 1.88 -18.62 3.28
CA ARG A 200 2.68 -17.40 3.36
C ARG A 200 2.59 -16.87 4.78
N TYR A 201 3.72 -16.73 5.44
CA TYR A 201 3.76 -16.12 6.77
C TYR A 201 3.55 -14.61 6.63
N SER A 202 2.52 -14.08 7.29
CA SER A 202 2.33 -12.63 7.42
C SER A 202 3.22 -12.03 8.53
N TYR A 203 3.68 -12.87 9.44
CA TYR A 203 4.56 -12.52 10.55
C TYR A 203 5.87 -13.30 10.46
N ILE A 204 7.00 -12.59 10.49
CA ILE A 204 8.32 -13.21 10.71
C ILE A 204 8.52 -13.25 12.23
N PRO A 205 8.54 -14.43 12.86
CA PRO A 205 8.79 -14.51 14.29
C PRO A 205 10.14 -13.86 14.61
N ARG A 206 10.18 -13.04 15.66
CA ARG A 206 11.45 -12.69 16.29
C ARG A 206 11.99 -13.99 16.88
N LEU A 207 12.89 -14.65 16.15
CA LEU A 207 13.69 -15.73 16.71
C LEU A 207 14.60 -15.06 17.75
N GLN A 208 14.18 -15.11 19.02
CA GLN A 208 15.07 -14.86 20.15
C GLN A 208 16.01 -16.06 20.32
#